data_AF-A0A356L5F8-F1
#
_entry.id   AF-A0A356L5F8-F1
#
_cell.length_a   1.000
_cell.length_b   1.000
_cell.length_c   1.000
_cell.angle_alpha   90.00
_cell.angle_beta   90.00
_cell.angle_gamma   90.00
#
_symmetry.space_group_name_H-M   'P 1'
#
loop_
_entity.id
_entity.type
_entity.pdbx_description
1 polymer ?
#
loop_
_entity_poly.entity_id
_entity_poly.type
_entity_poly.pdbx_seq_one_letter_code
_entity_poly.pdbx_strand_id
1 'polypeptide(L)'
;MKFDAWNEAWIPIRRPDGRLEEMGIGQVLKQAADIEEISSNSPIIEYGIYRFLFNLLMDAYRPHSEDDLSDLLEQKAFDGKILDRYHSDCLSEGTTFDLLDKDHPFMQAALRPGETEEYESSVYKLDPTRPSGNNPVHFDHTLEADAALSLPETLRLLCVQTAFSVAGVQGYPSTVNGTPPIYCIIAGKNLFQRLAFGMVPLRKNEIGSELVPFWRSKSLVEPKKEVAVTSLLYGLSFPCRHIRIKADEDGMVRKIAFKQGLHFVGYDSWNDPYVAYPKNKDNKHRNLKPSIEKEAWRNIATFVNQNQGAPEVIGQYVRITEEEEIPILTFSAVTNKAAYLDFQRGEFRVPMSVAKDTFKSRAFAQALDEVEEKEQELKRSIENLEKRMKLDRAKSALAAQANMGYRLYYEKCKKAFFDYLCPQLSQADIDTLRTIQLEWQRKTLRFCFEQYDQIMERLGPSGKLLIESENVKRQMGLRFAKPKKETNDDEESSK
;
A
#
# COMPACT_ATOMS: atom_id res chain seq x y z
N MET A 1 5.49 30.02 19.11
CA MET A 1 4.37 29.06 19.07
C MET A 1 4.94 27.67 19.28
N LYS A 2 4.19 26.76 19.90
CA LYS A 2 4.60 25.36 20.16
C LYS A 2 3.46 24.45 19.72
N PHE A 3 3.77 23.30 19.15
CA PHE A 3 2.79 22.26 18.82
C PHE A 3 3.35 20.89 19.18
N ASP A 4 3.00 20.40 20.36
CA ASP A 4 3.48 19.13 20.89
C ASP A 4 2.65 17.96 20.35
N ALA A 5 3.17 17.24 19.35
CA ALA A 5 2.51 16.11 18.71
C ALA A 5 2.13 14.97 19.67
N TRP A 6 2.77 14.90 20.85
CA TRP A 6 2.44 13.88 21.84
C TRP A 6 1.07 14.13 22.48
N ASN A 7 0.76 15.40 22.75
CA ASN A 7 -0.40 15.82 23.54
C ASN A 7 -1.48 16.53 22.71
N GLU A 8 -1.07 17.34 21.73
CA GLU A 8 -1.99 18.11 20.87
C GLU A 8 -2.72 17.19 19.90
N ALA A 9 -3.98 17.49 19.61
CA ALA A 9 -4.81 16.69 18.72
C ALA A 9 -4.36 16.81 17.27
N TRP A 10 -4.02 15.68 16.62
CA TRP A 10 -3.72 15.66 15.19
C TRP A 10 -3.97 14.34 14.48
N ILE A 11 -4.10 13.21 15.20
CA ILE A 11 -4.38 11.92 14.58
C ILE A 11 -5.90 11.77 14.48
N PRO A 12 -6.48 11.68 13.27
CA PRO A 12 -7.92 11.55 13.11
C PRO A 12 -8.32 10.09 13.33
N ILE A 13 -9.25 9.86 14.25
CA ILE A 13 -9.72 8.53 14.63
C ILE A 13 -11.22 8.40 14.45
N ARG A 14 -11.68 7.16 14.28
CA ARG A 14 -13.09 6.79 14.37
C ARG A 14 -13.32 5.89 15.58
N ARG A 15 -14.32 6.24 16.38
CA ARG A 15 -14.82 5.42 17.50
C ARG A 15 -15.79 4.34 16.98
N PRO A 16 -16.02 3.24 17.72
CA PRO A 16 -16.98 2.21 17.33
C PRO A 16 -18.43 2.70 17.12
N ASP A 17 -18.79 3.86 17.70
CA ASP A 17 -20.09 4.51 17.51
C ASP A 17 -20.16 5.38 16.23
N GLY A 18 -19.08 5.42 15.44
CA GLY A 18 -18.95 6.20 14.22
C GLY A 18 -18.47 7.64 14.44
N ARG A 19 -18.29 8.10 15.68
CA ARG A 19 -17.82 9.46 15.98
C ARG A 19 -16.38 9.65 15.51
N LEU A 20 -16.14 10.78 14.83
CA LEU A 20 -14.81 11.21 14.40
C LEU A 20 -14.22 12.18 15.43
N GLU A 21 -12.98 11.95 15.84
CA GLU A 21 -12.25 12.80 16.79
C GLU A 21 -10.79 12.93 16.34
N GLU A 22 -10.08 13.92 16.88
CA GLU A 22 -8.63 14.02 16.74
C GLU A 22 -7.97 13.92 18.11
N MET A 23 -6.82 13.24 18.17
CA MET A 23 -6.09 13.00 19.41
C MET A 23 -4.58 13.11 19.19
N GLY A 24 -3.83 13.40 20.25
CA GLY A 24 -2.37 13.32 20.26
C GLY A 24 -1.86 11.89 20.39
N ILE A 25 -0.58 11.67 20.13
CA ILE A 25 0.04 10.33 20.13
C ILE A 25 -0.22 9.59 21.45
N GLY A 26 0.04 10.25 22.59
CA GLY A 26 -0.09 9.62 23.91
C GLY A 26 -1.51 9.16 24.20
N GLN A 27 -2.51 9.96 23.81
CA GLN A 27 -3.92 9.63 24.01
C GLN A 27 -4.37 8.50 23.07
N VAL A 28 -4.02 8.57 21.78
CA VAL A 28 -4.37 7.52 20.81
C VAL A 28 -3.86 6.17 21.24
N LEU A 29 -2.58 6.09 21.65
CA LEU A 29 -1.97 4.80 22.02
C LEU A 29 -2.55 4.25 23.32
N LYS A 30 -2.78 5.09 24.34
CA LYS A 30 -3.39 4.66 25.62
C LYS A 30 -4.84 4.20 25.46
N GLN A 31 -5.58 4.74 24.49
CA GLN A 31 -6.99 4.42 24.22
C GLN A 31 -7.17 3.49 23.00
N ALA A 32 -6.11 2.92 22.45
CA ALA A 32 -6.14 2.20 21.17
C ALA A 32 -7.11 1.00 21.18
N ALA A 33 -7.37 0.40 22.35
CA ALA A 33 -8.34 -0.70 22.47
C ALA A 33 -9.80 -0.26 22.27
N ASP A 34 -10.11 1.02 22.53
CA ASP A 34 -11.44 1.64 22.47
C ASP A 34 -11.65 2.47 21.19
N ILE A 35 -10.70 2.40 20.25
CA ILE A 35 -10.72 3.10 18.97
C ILE A 35 -10.88 2.07 17.87
N GLU A 36 -11.79 2.31 16.92
CA GLU A 36 -12.00 1.39 15.80
C GLU A 36 -10.82 1.46 14.84
N GLU A 37 -10.49 2.67 14.36
CA GLU A 37 -9.37 2.89 13.44
C GLU A 37 -8.94 4.35 13.35
N ILE A 38 -7.78 4.59 12.71
CA ILE A 38 -7.42 5.89 12.16
C ILE A 38 -8.27 6.10 10.90
N SER A 39 -8.97 7.25 10.83
CA SER A 39 -9.90 7.54 9.75
C SER A 39 -9.50 8.83 9.05
N SER A 40 -9.05 8.70 7.80
CA SER A 40 -8.71 9.83 6.93
C SER A 40 -9.44 9.68 5.60
N ASN A 41 -9.74 10.81 4.96
CA ASN A 41 -10.29 10.82 3.60
C ASN A 41 -9.25 10.49 2.51
N SER A 42 -7.98 10.34 2.89
CA SER A 42 -6.86 10.07 1.99
C SER A 42 -6.13 8.79 2.40
N PRO A 43 -6.10 7.75 1.53
CA PRO A 43 -5.43 6.48 1.82
C PRO A 43 -3.93 6.64 2.18
N ILE A 44 -3.26 7.61 1.56
CA ILE A 44 -1.83 7.85 1.81
C ILE A 44 -1.59 8.50 3.17
N ILE A 45 -2.51 9.36 3.65
CA ILE A 45 -2.44 9.96 4.99
C ILE A 45 -2.71 8.87 6.03
N GLU A 46 -3.75 8.07 5.82
CA GLU A 46 -4.09 6.96 6.72
C GLU A 46 -2.89 6.02 6.93
N TYR A 47 -2.29 5.53 5.84
CA TYR A 47 -1.12 4.66 5.94
C TYR A 47 0.13 5.37 6.44
N GLY A 48 0.35 6.64 6.08
CA GLY A 48 1.46 7.43 6.59
C GLY A 48 1.47 7.48 8.12
N ILE A 49 0.30 7.70 8.73
CA ILE A 49 0.16 7.71 10.19
C ILE A 49 0.34 6.30 10.77
N TYR A 50 -0.25 5.26 10.17
CA TYR A 50 -0.02 3.88 10.61
C TYR A 50 1.47 3.52 10.63
N ARG A 51 2.18 3.77 9.53
CA ARG A 51 3.62 3.51 9.42
C ARG A 51 4.42 4.24 10.49
N PHE A 52 4.08 5.50 10.75
CA PHE A 52 4.67 6.28 11.84
C PHE A 52 4.44 5.63 13.21
N LEU A 53 3.20 5.26 13.52
CA LEU A 53 2.85 4.65 14.82
C LEU A 53 3.44 3.26 15.01
N PHE A 54 3.50 2.43 13.96
CA PHE A 54 4.18 1.14 14.03
C PHE A 54 5.66 1.33 14.38
N ASN A 55 6.33 2.29 13.71
CA ASN A 55 7.74 2.59 13.96
C ASN A 55 7.97 3.12 15.39
N LEU A 56 7.09 4.00 15.87
CA LEU A 56 7.11 4.51 17.25
C LEU A 56 6.92 3.40 18.28
N LEU A 57 5.96 2.50 18.07
CA LEU A 57 5.70 1.38 18.98
C LEU A 57 6.84 0.37 18.97
N MET A 58 7.41 0.03 17.82
CA MET A 58 8.59 -0.83 17.74
C MET A 58 9.78 -0.22 18.47
N ASP A 59 9.97 1.10 18.39
CA ASP A 59 11.01 1.80 19.13
C ASP A 59 10.76 1.86 20.65
N ALA A 60 9.50 1.95 21.07
CA ALA A 60 9.08 1.98 22.47
C ALA A 60 9.12 0.61 23.16
N TYR A 61 8.63 -0.44 22.50
CA TYR A 61 8.52 -1.80 23.04
C TYR A 61 9.74 -2.67 22.74
N ARG A 62 10.46 -2.39 21.64
CA ARG A 62 11.64 -3.15 21.19
C ARG A 62 11.41 -4.68 21.18
N PRO A 63 10.35 -5.20 20.51
CA PRO A 63 10.12 -6.65 20.44
C PRO A 63 11.33 -7.34 19.78
N HIS A 64 11.71 -8.51 20.28
CA HIS A 64 12.82 -9.32 19.78
C HIS A 64 12.39 -10.66 19.20
N SER A 65 11.15 -11.10 19.50
CA SER A 65 10.54 -12.30 18.95
C SER A 65 9.04 -12.12 18.66
N GLU A 66 8.48 -13.11 17.96
CA GLU A 66 7.03 -13.23 17.79
C GLU A 66 6.31 -13.54 19.12
N ASP A 67 7.01 -14.15 20.08
CA ASP A 67 6.47 -14.41 21.43
C ASP A 67 6.24 -13.09 22.18
N ASP A 68 7.17 -12.12 22.09
CA ASP A 68 6.98 -10.79 22.70
C ASP A 68 5.71 -10.08 22.16
N LEU A 69 5.40 -10.29 20.88
CA LEU A 69 4.20 -9.74 20.24
C LEU A 69 2.94 -10.50 20.67
N SER A 70 3.04 -11.81 20.85
CA SER A 70 1.94 -12.65 21.36
C SER A 70 1.59 -12.25 22.80
N ASP A 71 2.60 -12.11 23.67
CA ASP A 71 2.45 -11.62 25.05
C ASP A 71 1.81 -10.22 25.10
N LEU A 72 2.19 -9.33 24.18
CA LEU A 72 1.58 -8.01 24.05
C LEU A 72 0.11 -8.11 23.64
N LEU A 73 -0.23 -8.95 22.64
CA LEU A 73 -1.60 -9.14 22.17
C LEU A 73 -2.51 -9.70 23.27
N GLU A 74 -1.99 -10.58 24.14
CA GLU A 74 -2.70 -11.10 25.32
C GLU A 74 -3.08 -10.01 26.34
N GLN A 75 -2.29 -8.94 26.44
CA GLN A 75 -2.58 -7.79 27.31
C GLN A 75 -3.76 -6.95 26.80
N LYS A 76 -4.10 -7.04 25.51
CA LYS A 76 -5.24 -6.36 24.84
C LYS A 76 -5.20 -4.82 24.85
N ALA A 77 -4.15 -4.23 25.39
CA ALA A 77 -3.90 -2.79 25.42
C ALA A 77 -2.40 -2.53 25.54
N PHE A 78 -1.96 -1.34 25.14
CA PHE A 78 -0.58 -0.90 25.37
C PHE A 78 -0.41 -0.48 26.84
N ASP A 79 0.68 -0.91 27.49
CA ASP A 79 1.03 -0.46 28.83
C ASP A 79 1.38 1.04 28.82
N GLY A 80 0.53 1.83 29.47
CA GLY A 80 0.73 3.27 29.62
C GLY A 80 2.07 3.65 30.27
N LYS A 81 2.62 2.80 31.15
CA LYS A 81 3.93 3.05 31.78
C LYS A 81 5.08 2.92 30.79
N ILE A 82 5.00 1.99 29.85
CA ILE A 82 6.00 1.85 28.78
C ILE A 82 5.95 3.07 27.88
N LEU A 83 4.75 3.54 27.51
CA LEU A 83 4.56 4.74 26.69
C LEU A 83 5.06 6.00 27.38
N ASP A 84 4.75 6.18 28.67
CA ASP A 84 5.20 7.33 29.46
C ASP A 84 6.72 7.34 29.65
N ARG A 85 7.32 6.16 29.87
CA ARG A 85 8.78 6.00 29.92
C ARG A 85 9.41 6.34 28.58
N TYR A 86 8.90 5.80 27.47
CA TYR A 86 9.40 6.10 26.14
C TYR A 86 9.39 7.60 25.83
N HIS A 87 8.28 8.29 26.15
CA HIS A 87 8.18 9.73 25.99
C HIS A 87 9.24 10.47 26.84
N SER A 88 9.39 10.11 28.12
CA SER A 88 10.39 10.70 29.01
C SER A 88 11.82 10.46 28.53
N ASP A 89 12.13 9.24 28.07
CA ASP A 89 13.46 8.87 27.59
C ASP A 89 13.80 9.68 26.33
N CYS A 90 12.88 9.79 25.38
CA CYS A 90 13.04 10.64 24.19
C CYS A 90 13.39 12.08 24.57
N LEU A 91 12.63 12.70 25.48
CA LEU A 91 12.90 14.07 25.95
C LEU A 91 14.27 14.19 26.63
N SER A 92 14.64 13.21 27.46
CA SER A 92 15.93 13.20 28.16
C SER A 92 17.14 13.07 27.21
N GLU A 93 16.95 12.39 26.08
CA GLU A 93 17.97 12.22 25.05
C GLU A 93 18.09 13.44 24.12
N GLY A 94 17.20 14.43 24.26
CA GLY A 94 17.14 15.65 23.47
C GLY A 94 16.21 15.58 22.25
N THR A 95 15.39 14.54 22.13
CA THR A 95 14.29 14.51 21.15
C THR A 95 13.16 15.44 21.62
N THR A 96 12.44 16.03 20.68
CA THR A 96 11.27 16.84 20.96
C THR A 96 10.11 16.42 20.06
N PHE A 97 8.91 16.44 20.62
CA PHE A 97 7.66 16.22 19.90
C PHE A 97 7.04 17.55 19.42
N ASP A 98 7.73 18.68 19.63
CA ASP A 98 7.31 19.97 19.13
C ASP A 98 7.60 20.10 17.62
N LEU A 99 6.54 20.24 16.84
CA LEU A 99 6.62 20.41 15.39
C LEU A 99 7.38 21.69 14.98
N LEU A 100 7.41 22.69 15.85
CA LEU A 100 8.04 23.99 15.58
C LEU A 100 9.30 24.22 16.42
N ASP A 101 9.88 23.15 16.97
CA ASP A 101 11.13 23.28 17.71
C ASP A 101 12.20 23.93 16.82
N LYS A 102 12.94 24.87 17.42
CA LYS A 102 13.91 25.67 16.67
C LYS A 102 15.05 24.82 16.14
N ASP A 103 15.55 23.90 16.96
CA ASP A 103 16.80 23.18 16.74
C ASP A 103 16.52 21.73 16.29
N HIS A 104 15.50 21.07 16.86
CA HIS A 104 15.17 19.67 16.62
C HIS A 104 13.69 19.44 16.25
N PRO A 105 13.14 20.15 15.26
CA PRO A 105 11.71 20.09 14.92
C PRO A 105 11.23 18.66 14.67
N PHE A 106 10.10 18.29 15.28
CA PHE A 106 9.57 16.94 15.16
C PHE A 106 9.30 16.56 13.70
N MET A 107 9.76 15.37 13.29
CA MET A 107 9.62 14.82 11.93
C MET A 107 10.22 15.68 10.81
N GLN A 108 11.15 16.57 11.13
CA GLN A 108 11.80 17.50 10.19
C GLN A 108 13.32 17.43 10.34
N ALA A 109 14.03 17.91 9.32
CA ALA A 109 15.49 17.90 9.34
C ALA A 109 16.02 19.08 10.18
N ALA A 110 16.89 18.80 11.15
CA ALA A 110 17.60 19.82 11.91
C ALA A 110 18.57 20.61 11.02
N LEU A 111 18.73 21.90 11.31
CA LEU A 111 19.68 22.76 10.61
C LEU A 111 21.10 22.59 11.14
N ARG A 112 22.09 22.82 10.26
CA ARG A 112 23.47 22.98 10.69
C ARG A 112 23.65 24.34 11.39
N PRO A 113 24.55 24.45 12.38
CA PRO A 113 24.89 25.74 12.96
C PRO A 113 25.32 26.74 11.86
N GLY A 114 24.64 27.90 11.81
CA GLY A 114 24.89 28.95 10.82
C GLY A 114 24.18 28.76 9.47
N GLU A 115 23.45 27.67 9.26
CA GLU A 115 22.58 27.49 8.10
C GLU A 115 21.28 28.28 8.29
N THR A 116 20.83 28.95 7.24
CA THR A 116 19.56 29.69 7.21
C THR A 116 18.57 29.01 6.27
N GLU A 117 17.29 29.25 6.51
CA GLU A 117 16.22 28.63 5.74
C GLU A 117 15.60 29.58 4.75
N GLU A 118 15.46 29.09 3.52
CA GLU A 118 14.70 29.76 2.47
C GLU A 118 13.32 29.12 2.38
N TYR A 119 12.34 29.77 3.01
CA TYR A 119 10.93 29.36 3.03
C TYR A 119 10.22 29.83 1.76
N GLU A 120 10.58 29.24 0.62
CA GLU A 120 10.10 29.69 -0.68
C GLU A 120 9.02 28.79 -1.28
N SER A 121 8.98 27.50 -0.89
CA SER A 121 8.00 26.56 -1.44
C SER A 121 6.66 26.70 -0.73
N SER A 122 5.57 26.61 -1.50
CA SER A 122 4.22 26.46 -0.92
C SER A 122 4.13 25.19 -0.09
N VAL A 123 3.36 25.25 1.00
CA VAL A 123 3.08 24.09 1.85
C VAL A 123 2.38 22.96 1.08
N TYR A 124 1.62 23.27 0.03
CA TYR A 124 0.95 22.27 -0.81
C TYR A 124 1.92 21.34 -1.55
N LYS A 125 3.21 21.67 -1.60
CA LYS A 125 4.25 20.74 -2.08
C LYS A 125 4.35 19.46 -1.24
N LEU A 126 3.84 19.45 -0.01
CA LEU A 126 3.72 18.26 0.84
C LEU A 126 2.50 17.39 0.49
N ASP A 127 1.47 17.98 -0.13
CA ASP A 127 0.21 17.31 -0.41
C ASP A 127 0.10 16.95 -1.89
N PRO A 128 0.34 15.68 -2.27
CA PRO A 128 0.26 15.27 -3.68
C PRO A 128 -1.18 15.29 -4.23
N THR A 129 -2.19 15.55 -3.40
CA THR A 129 -3.59 15.69 -3.82
C THR A 129 -3.95 17.11 -4.23
N ARG A 130 -3.14 18.11 -3.86
CA ARG A 130 -3.40 19.53 -4.14
C ARG A 130 -2.52 20.04 -5.30
N PRO A 131 -3.04 20.97 -6.12
CA PRO A 131 -2.22 21.60 -7.14
C PRO A 131 -1.13 22.47 -6.49
N SER A 132 0.12 22.34 -6.96
CA SER A 132 1.25 23.19 -6.59
C SER A 132 2.22 23.30 -7.77
N GLY A 133 2.85 24.46 -7.95
CA GLY A 133 3.74 24.75 -9.06
C GLY A 133 3.04 24.64 -10.41
N ASN A 134 3.55 23.77 -11.29
CA ASN A 134 3.03 23.61 -12.65
C ASN A 134 1.90 22.58 -12.78
N ASN A 135 1.38 22.05 -11.66
CA ASN A 135 0.29 21.10 -11.69
C ASN A 135 -1.02 21.79 -12.10
N PRO A 136 -1.79 21.21 -13.03
CA PRO A 136 -3.07 21.77 -13.44
C PRO A 136 -4.08 21.74 -12.29
N VAL A 137 -4.80 22.84 -12.14
CA VAL A 137 -5.96 22.98 -11.25
C VAL A 137 -7.14 22.26 -11.92
N HIS A 138 -7.57 21.13 -11.37
CA HIS A 138 -8.63 20.30 -11.93
C HIS A 138 -9.90 20.29 -11.07
N PHE A 139 -9.90 19.53 -9.98
CA PHE A 139 -11.07 19.38 -9.11
C PHE A 139 -11.01 20.29 -7.88
N ASP A 140 -9.81 20.53 -7.37
CA ASP A 140 -9.53 21.55 -6.36
C ASP A 140 -9.17 22.86 -7.08
N HIS A 141 -9.98 23.90 -6.87
CA HIS A 141 -9.80 25.23 -7.45
C HIS A 141 -8.96 26.18 -6.57
N THR A 142 -8.40 25.68 -5.48
CA THR A 142 -7.54 26.47 -4.59
C THR A 142 -6.26 26.84 -5.33
N LEU A 143 -5.94 28.13 -5.38
CA LEU A 143 -4.71 28.61 -5.97
C LEU A 143 -3.54 28.42 -5.00
N GLU A 144 -2.33 28.28 -5.54
CA GLU A 144 -1.13 28.15 -4.71
C GLU A 144 -0.90 29.37 -3.80
N ALA A 145 -1.39 30.56 -4.21
CA ALA A 145 -1.35 31.77 -3.40
C ALA A 145 -2.23 31.69 -2.14
N ASP A 146 -3.27 30.86 -2.17
CA ASP A 146 -4.20 30.64 -1.06
C ASP A 146 -3.81 29.41 -0.23
N ALA A 147 -2.65 28.81 -0.51
CA ALA A 147 -2.20 27.60 0.16
C ALA A 147 -1.96 27.85 1.65
N ALA A 148 -2.73 27.17 2.47
CA ALA A 148 -2.60 27.17 3.92
C ALA A 148 -2.98 25.79 4.47
N LEU A 149 -2.17 25.29 5.39
CA LEU A 149 -2.44 24.07 6.15
C LEU A 149 -2.27 24.36 7.63
N SER A 150 -3.11 23.76 8.46
CA SER A 150 -2.93 23.76 9.91
C SER A 150 -1.69 22.93 10.30
N LEU A 151 -1.22 23.08 11.54
CA LEU A 151 -0.12 22.25 12.07
C LEU A 151 -0.47 20.76 12.10
N PRO A 152 -1.68 20.33 12.53
CA PRO A 152 -2.13 18.95 12.41
C PRO A 152 -2.08 18.39 10.99
N GLU A 153 -2.63 19.10 10.01
CA GLU A 153 -2.61 18.67 8.60
C GLU A 153 -1.18 18.56 8.07
N THR A 154 -0.34 19.53 8.42
CA THR A 154 1.07 19.54 8.01
C THR A 154 1.82 18.33 8.58
N LEU A 155 1.62 18.00 9.86
CA LEU A 155 2.25 16.83 10.49
C LEU A 155 1.79 15.51 9.85
N ARG A 156 0.50 15.36 9.54
CA ARG A 156 0.00 14.20 8.78
C ARG A 156 0.73 14.05 7.45
N LEU A 157 0.96 15.14 6.74
CA LEU A 157 1.67 15.14 5.46
C LEU A 157 3.16 14.85 5.62
N LEU A 158 3.81 15.21 6.73
CA LEU A 158 5.17 14.74 7.02
C LEU A 158 5.22 13.22 7.14
N CYS A 159 4.22 12.59 7.77
CA CYS A 159 4.13 11.13 7.82
C CYS A 159 4.01 10.53 6.40
N VAL A 160 3.22 11.13 5.51
CA VAL A 160 3.09 10.72 4.10
C VAL A 160 4.45 10.70 3.38
N GLN A 161 5.32 11.68 3.63
CA GLN A 161 6.63 11.77 2.96
C GLN A 161 7.55 10.57 3.26
N THR A 162 7.34 9.87 4.37
CA THR A 162 8.16 8.68 4.70
C THR A 162 7.86 7.46 3.83
N ALA A 163 6.68 7.41 3.20
CA ALA A 163 6.20 6.23 2.47
C ALA A 163 5.88 6.50 0.99
N PHE A 164 5.47 7.72 0.64
CA PHE A 164 4.89 8.02 -0.67
C PHE A 164 5.68 9.03 -1.52
N SER A 165 6.81 9.55 -1.05
CA SER A 165 7.62 10.49 -1.84
C SER A 165 8.26 9.82 -3.06
N VAL A 166 7.87 10.27 -4.26
CA VAL A 166 8.45 9.86 -5.55
C VAL A 166 9.76 10.59 -5.88
N ALA A 167 10.55 10.01 -6.77
CA ALA A 167 11.68 10.72 -7.37
C ALA A 167 11.15 11.90 -8.22
N GLY A 168 11.62 13.11 -7.91
CA GLY A 168 11.26 14.34 -8.63
C GLY A 168 12.19 14.63 -9.82
N VAL A 169 12.06 15.83 -10.40
CA VAL A 169 13.01 16.34 -11.41
C VAL A 169 14.39 16.58 -10.77
N GLN A 170 15.50 16.43 -11.51
CA GLN A 170 16.88 16.72 -11.06
C GLN A 170 17.42 15.86 -9.90
N GLY A 171 17.10 14.56 -9.85
CA GLY A 171 17.71 13.63 -8.89
C GLY A 171 17.24 13.85 -7.45
N TYR A 172 16.01 14.30 -7.25
CA TYR A 172 15.36 14.22 -5.93
C TYR A 172 15.24 12.76 -5.51
N PRO A 173 15.77 12.37 -4.34
CA PRO A 173 15.66 11.00 -3.85
C PRO A 173 14.21 10.52 -3.74
N SER A 174 14.00 9.22 -3.74
CA SER A 174 12.75 8.58 -3.32
C SER A 174 12.89 8.02 -1.90
N THR A 175 11.82 7.44 -1.38
CA THR A 175 11.86 6.62 -0.16
C THR A 175 12.75 5.38 -0.34
N VAL A 176 12.95 4.61 0.75
CA VAL A 176 13.64 3.31 0.74
C VAL A 176 13.03 2.28 -0.21
N ASN A 177 11.76 2.47 -0.61
CA ASN A 177 11.06 1.58 -1.54
C ASN A 177 11.13 2.01 -3.02
N GLY A 178 11.82 3.12 -3.32
CA GLY A 178 11.83 3.72 -4.64
C GLY A 178 10.48 4.35 -4.96
N THR A 179 9.91 4.04 -6.13
CA THR A 179 8.49 4.32 -6.42
C THR A 179 7.60 3.69 -5.34
N PRO A 180 6.55 4.35 -4.84
CA PRO A 180 5.68 3.77 -3.81
C PRO A 180 5.11 2.40 -4.22
N PRO A 181 5.26 1.35 -3.39
CA PRO A 181 4.66 0.04 -3.63
C PRO A 181 3.22 -0.02 -3.12
N ILE A 182 2.60 -1.21 -3.21
CA ILE A 182 1.39 -1.52 -2.43
C ILE A 182 1.83 -1.92 -1.02
N TYR A 183 1.37 -1.17 -0.03
CA TYR A 183 1.57 -1.50 1.38
C TYR A 183 0.41 -2.33 1.91
N CYS A 184 0.70 -3.33 2.73
CA CYS A 184 -0.26 -4.25 3.31
C CYS A 184 -0.13 -4.27 4.83
N ILE A 185 -1.26 -4.18 5.54
CA ILE A 185 -1.33 -4.30 7.00
C ILE A 185 -2.51 -5.18 7.40
N ILE A 186 -2.54 -5.62 8.66
CA ILE A 186 -3.67 -6.34 9.24
C ILE A 186 -4.70 -5.35 9.78
N ALA A 187 -5.99 -5.54 9.48
CA ALA A 187 -7.04 -4.63 9.93
C ALA A 187 -7.26 -4.66 11.45
N GLY A 188 -7.11 -5.82 12.11
CA GLY A 188 -7.42 -5.97 13.53
C GLY A 188 -8.90 -5.71 13.88
N LYS A 189 -9.31 -6.02 15.12
CA LYS A 189 -10.67 -5.74 15.64
C LYS A 189 -10.82 -4.32 16.18
N ASN A 190 -9.71 -3.69 16.53
CA ASN A 190 -9.60 -2.31 17.00
C ASN A 190 -8.19 -1.77 16.67
N LEU A 191 -7.96 -0.50 16.97
CA LEU A 191 -6.69 0.16 16.69
C LEU A 191 -5.51 -0.48 17.45
N PHE A 192 -5.71 -0.97 18.68
CA PHE A 192 -4.67 -1.69 19.43
C PHE A 192 -4.18 -2.91 18.64
N GLN A 193 -5.10 -3.80 18.23
CA GLN A 193 -4.72 -4.99 17.47
C GLN A 193 -4.05 -4.62 16.15
N ARG A 194 -4.60 -3.63 15.43
CA ARG A 194 -4.02 -3.15 14.16
C ARG A 194 -2.57 -2.70 14.35
N LEU A 195 -2.31 -1.93 15.40
CA LEU A 195 -0.98 -1.41 15.73
C LEU A 195 -0.03 -2.51 16.22
N ALA A 196 -0.49 -3.41 17.08
CA ALA A 196 0.30 -4.55 17.57
C ALA A 196 0.68 -5.52 16.44
N PHE A 197 -0.26 -5.86 15.54
CA PHE A 197 0.03 -6.69 14.37
C PHE A 197 0.92 -6.00 13.32
N GLY A 198 1.00 -4.67 13.35
CA GLY A 198 1.91 -3.90 12.50
C GLY A 198 3.35 -3.88 13.01
N MET A 199 3.60 -4.22 14.27
CA MET A 199 4.97 -4.35 14.78
C MET A 199 5.62 -5.63 14.26
N VAL A 200 6.94 -5.60 14.06
CA VAL A 200 7.77 -6.78 13.79
C VAL A 200 8.95 -6.83 14.74
N PRO A 201 9.51 -8.02 15.03
CA PRO A 201 10.70 -8.16 15.86
C PRO A 201 11.91 -7.40 15.28
N LEU A 202 12.57 -6.60 16.13
CA LEU A 202 13.82 -5.93 15.80
C LEU A 202 14.98 -6.93 15.87
N ARG A 203 15.76 -7.00 14.78
CA ARG A 203 16.85 -7.97 14.69
C ARG A 203 18.02 -7.52 15.57
N LYS A 204 18.56 -8.43 16.38
CA LYS A 204 19.72 -8.12 17.27
C LYS A 204 20.97 -7.64 16.53
N ASN A 205 21.11 -8.04 15.27
CA ASN A 205 22.23 -7.68 14.40
C ASN A 205 21.79 -6.69 13.31
N GLU A 206 20.87 -5.78 13.62
CA GLU A 206 20.51 -4.72 12.68
C GLU A 206 21.75 -3.94 12.23
N ILE A 207 21.81 -3.70 10.92
CA ILE A 207 22.94 -3.05 10.27
C ILE A 207 22.49 -1.65 9.89
N GLY A 208 23.34 -0.65 10.14
CA GLY A 208 23.05 0.75 9.86
C GLY A 208 23.70 1.63 10.92
N SER A 209 24.00 2.88 10.56
CA SER A 209 24.57 3.84 11.51
C SER A 209 23.54 4.36 12.53
N GLU A 210 22.25 4.31 12.18
CA GLU A 210 21.14 4.79 12.99
C GLU A 210 20.26 3.60 13.38
N LEU A 211 20.10 3.32 14.69
CA LEU A 211 19.27 2.23 15.23
C LEU A 211 17.99 2.75 15.91
N VAL A 212 17.63 3.99 15.60
CA VAL A 212 16.47 4.71 16.11
C VAL A 212 15.69 5.32 14.94
N PRO A 213 14.40 5.63 15.11
CA PRO A 213 13.65 6.38 14.12
C PRO A 213 14.24 7.77 13.86
N PHE A 214 13.91 8.34 12.71
CA PHE A 214 14.44 9.62 12.25
C PHE A 214 14.25 10.76 13.27
N TRP A 215 13.08 10.85 13.91
CA TRP A 215 12.80 11.93 14.87
C TRP A 215 13.63 11.86 16.16
N ARG A 216 14.27 10.71 16.48
CA ARG A 216 15.23 10.57 17.59
C ARG A 216 16.69 10.66 17.14
N SER A 217 16.94 10.59 15.83
CA SER A 217 18.29 10.60 15.28
C SER A 217 18.91 12.00 15.44
N LYS A 218 20.17 12.04 15.88
CA LYS A 218 20.97 13.28 15.99
C LYS A 218 21.74 13.57 14.71
N SER A 219 21.69 12.68 13.73
CA SER A 219 22.41 12.82 12.48
C SER A 219 21.77 13.87 11.58
N LEU A 220 22.61 14.71 10.99
CA LEU A 220 22.19 15.73 10.04
C LEU A 220 21.75 15.09 8.72
N VAL A 221 20.64 15.58 8.17
CA VAL A 221 20.15 15.16 6.85
C VAL A 221 20.93 15.90 5.76
N GLU A 222 22.03 15.29 5.32
CA GLU A 222 22.88 15.87 4.28
C GLU A 222 22.26 15.70 2.88
N PRO A 223 21.96 16.77 2.14
CA PRO A 223 21.32 16.65 0.83
C PRO A 223 22.10 15.74 -0.13
N LYS A 224 21.38 14.77 -0.73
CA LYS A 224 21.87 13.77 -1.69
C LYS A 224 22.92 12.79 -1.18
N LYS A 225 23.26 12.80 0.11
CA LYS A 225 24.21 11.82 0.66
C LYS A 225 23.65 10.42 0.47
N GLU A 226 24.45 9.56 -0.16
CA GLU A 226 24.07 8.19 -0.45
C GLU A 226 24.05 7.35 0.83
N VAL A 227 22.99 6.55 0.97
CA VAL A 227 22.83 5.59 2.06
C VAL A 227 22.52 4.23 1.44
N ALA A 228 23.48 3.31 1.56
CA ALA A 228 23.35 1.96 1.02
C ALA A 228 22.74 0.96 2.01
N VAL A 229 22.80 1.23 3.32
CA VAL A 229 22.29 0.34 4.37
C VAL A 229 21.65 1.18 5.48
N THR A 230 20.53 0.71 6.01
CA THR A 230 19.80 1.35 7.10
C THR A 230 19.14 0.30 7.99
N SER A 231 18.92 0.64 9.27
CA SER A 231 18.12 -0.17 10.18
C SER A 231 16.65 -0.13 9.79
N LEU A 232 15.85 -1.03 10.37
CA LEU A 232 14.41 -1.02 10.12
C LEU A 232 13.79 0.30 10.58
N LEU A 233 14.03 0.70 11.83
CA LEU A 233 13.41 1.89 12.42
C LEU A 233 13.76 3.18 11.65
N TYR A 234 15.03 3.37 11.30
CA TYR A 234 15.44 4.55 10.54
C TYR A 234 14.89 4.48 9.10
N GLY A 235 14.96 3.32 8.45
CA GLY A 235 14.45 3.11 7.09
C GLY A 235 12.93 3.33 6.96
N LEU A 236 12.13 2.95 7.95
CA LEU A 236 10.69 3.20 7.97
C LEU A 236 10.34 4.69 8.02
N SER A 237 11.22 5.51 8.59
CA SER A 237 11.10 6.97 8.68
C SER A 237 12.14 7.73 7.84
N PHE A 238 12.68 7.09 6.80
CA PHE A 238 13.87 7.58 6.10
C PHE A 238 13.69 9.01 5.54
N PRO A 239 14.56 9.97 5.89
CA PRO A 239 14.39 11.37 5.52
C PRO A 239 14.87 11.65 4.08
N CYS A 240 14.13 11.17 3.09
CA CYS A 240 14.40 11.42 1.67
C CYS A 240 14.15 12.88 1.23
N ARG A 241 13.58 13.69 2.12
CA ARG A 241 13.39 15.14 1.98
C ARG A 241 14.00 15.83 3.18
N HIS A 242 14.52 17.03 2.94
CA HIS A 242 14.86 17.95 4.01
C HIS A 242 13.76 19.01 4.04
N ILE A 243 12.88 18.90 5.03
CA ILE A 243 11.68 19.72 5.18
C ILE A 243 11.79 20.49 6.47
N ARG A 244 11.49 21.79 6.42
CA ARG A 244 11.35 22.67 7.57
C ARG A 244 10.11 23.54 7.41
N ILE A 245 9.35 23.64 8.49
CA ILE A 245 8.05 24.29 8.56
C ILE A 245 8.15 25.53 9.41
N LYS A 246 7.51 26.60 8.92
CA LYS A 246 7.26 27.81 9.68
C LYS A 246 5.78 28.09 9.65
N ALA A 247 5.23 28.34 10.82
CA ALA A 247 3.87 28.85 10.92
C ALA A 247 3.86 30.37 11.00
N ASP A 248 2.81 30.94 10.43
CA ASP A 248 2.49 32.36 10.48
C ASP A 248 1.85 32.72 11.83
N GLU A 249 1.62 34.01 12.07
CA GLU A 249 1.07 34.51 13.34
C GLU A 249 -0.33 33.96 13.66
N ASP A 250 -1.09 33.57 12.63
CA ASP A 250 -2.42 32.96 12.75
C ASP A 250 -2.38 31.44 12.99
N GLY A 251 -1.18 30.86 13.11
CA GLY A 251 -0.99 29.43 13.37
C GLY A 251 -1.05 28.54 12.13
N MET A 252 -1.26 29.12 10.95
CA MET A 252 -1.28 28.38 9.69
C MET A 252 0.12 28.28 9.07
N VAL A 253 0.37 27.22 8.32
CA VAL A 253 1.58 27.02 7.52
C VAL A 253 1.25 27.33 6.08
N ARG A 254 1.91 28.34 5.50
CA ARG A 254 1.75 28.68 4.07
C ARG A 254 2.97 28.37 3.24
N LYS A 255 4.16 28.55 3.82
CA LYS A 255 5.46 28.30 3.18
C LYS A 255 6.32 27.35 3.99
N ILE A 256 7.12 26.57 3.27
CA ILE A 256 8.06 25.60 3.82
C ILE A 256 9.42 25.73 3.13
N ALA A 257 10.48 25.37 3.84
CA ALA A 257 11.74 25.05 3.21
C ALA A 257 11.70 23.57 2.80
N PHE A 258 11.83 23.30 1.50
CA PHE A 258 11.70 21.96 0.94
C PHE A 258 12.83 21.68 -0.06
N LYS A 259 13.78 20.84 0.34
CA LYS A 259 14.93 20.45 -0.49
C LYS A 259 15.18 18.94 -0.44
N GLN A 260 16.17 18.50 -1.20
CA GLN A 260 16.59 17.10 -1.29
C GLN A 260 17.13 16.63 0.07
N GLY A 261 16.66 15.48 0.55
CA GLY A 261 17.18 14.82 1.75
C GLY A 261 18.25 13.78 1.39
N LEU A 262 18.34 12.72 2.20
CA LEU A 262 19.25 11.60 1.94
C LEU A 262 18.83 10.82 0.69
N HIS A 263 19.80 10.20 0.01
CA HIS A 263 19.57 9.36 -1.17
C HIS A 263 19.77 7.88 -0.84
N PHE A 264 18.69 7.12 -0.72
CA PHE A 264 18.81 5.67 -0.56
C PHE A 264 19.22 5.03 -1.88
N VAL A 265 20.23 4.16 -1.84
CA VAL A 265 20.75 3.42 -3.01
C VAL A 265 20.75 1.91 -2.81
N GLY A 266 20.48 1.43 -1.60
CA GLY A 266 20.46 0.01 -1.22
C GLY A 266 19.16 -0.74 -1.49
N TYR A 267 18.47 -0.45 -2.61
CA TYR A 267 17.13 -1.01 -2.86
C TYR A 267 17.09 -2.54 -2.86
N ASP A 268 18.15 -3.20 -3.35
CA ASP A 268 18.22 -4.66 -3.46
C ASP A 268 18.38 -5.36 -2.10
N SER A 269 18.86 -4.66 -1.07
CA SER A 269 19.05 -5.20 0.28
C SER A 269 17.94 -4.80 1.27
N TRP A 270 17.08 -3.86 0.88
CA TRP A 270 15.99 -3.38 1.72
C TRP A 270 14.76 -4.28 1.64
N ASN A 271 14.27 -4.72 2.80
CA ASN A 271 13.02 -5.45 2.91
C ASN A 271 12.07 -4.72 3.85
N ASP A 272 11.04 -4.09 3.28
CA ASP A 272 10.00 -3.41 4.05
C ASP A 272 8.97 -4.44 4.54
N PRO A 273 8.69 -4.54 5.85
CA PRO A 273 7.83 -5.59 6.40
C PRO A 273 6.36 -5.49 5.94
N TYR A 274 5.95 -4.33 5.40
CA TYR A 274 4.60 -4.08 4.91
C TYR A 274 4.45 -4.28 3.40
N VAL A 275 5.50 -4.72 2.71
CA VAL A 275 5.55 -4.77 1.24
C VAL A 275 5.79 -6.18 0.75
N ALA A 276 5.12 -6.55 -0.35
CA ALA A 276 5.35 -7.83 -1.01
C ALA A 276 6.46 -7.71 -2.07
N TYR A 277 7.34 -8.71 -2.12
CA TYR A 277 8.46 -8.83 -3.06
C TYR A 277 8.32 -10.13 -3.87
N PRO A 278 7.40 -10.17 -4.86
CA PRO A 278 7.13 -11.36 -5.66
C PRO A 278 8.39 -11.88 -6.36
N LYS A 279 8.60 -13.19 -6.30
CA LYS A 279 9.66 -13.86 -7.06
C LYS A 279 9.35 -13.75 -8.56
N ASN A 280 10.27 -13.15 -9.29
CA ASN A 280 10.21 -13.03 -10.75
C ASN A 280 11.22 -13.98 -11.41
N LYS A 281 11.05 -14.26 -12.70
CA LYS A 281 11.95 -15.14 -13.48
C LYS A 281 13.42 -14.69 -13.47
N ASP A 282 13.69 -13.41 -13.21
CA ASP A 282 15.03 -12.85 -13.12
C ASP A 282 15.61 -12.85 -11.70
N ASN A 283 14.89 -13.41 -10.72
CA ASN A 283 15.22 -13.43 -9.28
C ASN A 283 15.62 -12.05 -8.72
N LYS A 284 15.16 -10.96 -9.34
CA LYS A 284 15.45 -9.61 -8.85
C LYS A 284 14.52 -9.24 -7.71
N HIS A 285 15.09 -8.64 -6.66
CA HIS A 285 14.35 -8.11 -5.52
C HIS A 285 13.53 -6.90 -5.95
N ARG A 286 12.23 -7.08 -6.17
CA ARG A 286 11.33 -6.03 -6.65
C ARG A 286 10.03 -6.08 -5.88
N ASN A 287 9.66 -4.94 -5.30
CA ASN A 287 8.37 -4.79 -4.66
C ASN A 287 7.22 -4.69 -5.68
N LEU A 288 6.04 -5.11 -5.25
CA LEU A 288 4.83 -5.02 -6.06
C LEU A 288 4.34 -3.57 -6.18
N LYS A 289 4.16 -3.09 -7.42
CA LYS A 289 3.69 -1.74 -7.72
C LYS A 289 2.17 -1.70 -7.98
N PRO A 290 1.48 -0.62 -7.57
CA PRO A 290 0.08 -0.41 -7.91
C PRO A 290 -0.09 -0.05 -9.38
N SER A 291 -1.32 -0.23 -9.89
CA SER A 291 -1.69 0.14 -11.26
C SER A 291 -3.11 0.67 -11.29
N ILE A 292 -3.36 1.69 -12.12
CA ILE A 292 -4.68 2.26 -12.34
C ILE A 292 -5.66 1.23 -12.93
N GLU A 293 -5.13 0.27 -13.71
CA GLU A 293 -5.91 -0.76 -14.39
C GLU A 293 -6.06 -2.05 -13.57
N LYS A 294 -5.47 -2.13 -12.36
CA LYS A 294 -5.44 -3.35 -11.54
C LYS A 294 -5.77 -3.08 -10.08
N GLU A 295 -6.99 -3.43 -9.69
CA GLU A 295 -7.40 -3.47 -8.28
C GLU A 295 -6.53 -4.42 -7.44
N ALA A 296 -6.34 -4.09 -6.16
CA ALA A 296 -5.48 -4.84 -5.25
C ALA A 296 -5.91 -6.31 -5.03
N TRP A 297 -7.20 -6.64 -5.12
CA TRP A 297 -7.67 -8.02 -4.95
C TRP A 297 -7.06 -8.99 -5.98
N ARG A 298 -6.71 -8.48 -7.17
CA ARG A 298 -6.08 -9.27 -8.24
C ARG A 298 -4.61 -9.62 -7.93
N ASN A 299 -4.07 -9.11 -6.83
CA ASN A 299 -2.74 -9.44 -6.33
C ASN A 299 -2.79 -10.16 -4.97
N ILE A 300 -3.98 -10.51 -4.47
CA ILE A 300 -4.13 -10.99 -3.09
C ILE A 300 -3.38 -12.29 -2.80
N ALA A 301 -3.18 -13.15 -3.80
CA ALA A 301 -2.33 -14.35 -3.67
C ALA A 301 -0.88 -14.01 -3.32
N THR A 302 -0.34 -12.92 -3.87
CA THR A 302 1.02 -12.44 -3.55
C THR A 302 1.13 -11.95 -2.11
N PHE A 303 0.03 -11.45 -1.52
CA PHE A 303 0.03 -10.95 -0.15
C PHE A 303 0.01 -12.05 0.91
N VAL A 304 -0.45 -13.26 0.57
CA VAL A 304 -0.62 -14.36 1.54
C VAL A 304 0.35 -15.52 1.33
N ASN A 305 0.92 -15.67 0.14
CA ASN A 305 1.84 -16.76 -0.15
C ASN A 305 3.27 -16.45 0.34
N GLN A 306 3.62 -17.00 1.50
CA GLN A 306 4.93 -16.79 2.14
C GLN A 306 6.11 -17.25 1.29
N ASN A 307 5.93 -18.29 0.47
CA ASN A 307 6.98 -18.79 -0.42
C ASN A 307 7.25 -17.87 -1.63
N GLN A 308 6.35 -16.91 -1.86
CA GLN A 308 6.37 -15.97 -2.99
C GLN A 308 6.63 -14.52 -2.55
N GLY A 309 7.18 -14.32 -1.35
CA GLY A 309 7.58 -12.98 -0.89
C GLY A 309 6.43 -12.12 -0.41
N ALA A 310 5.45 -12.72 0.29
CA ALA A 310 4.42 -11.98 1.01
C ALA A 310 5.02 -11.00 2.06
N PRO A 311 4.30 -9.93 2.44
CA PRO A 311 4.74 -9.03 3.48
C PRO A 311 4.97 -9.76 4.82
N GLU A 312 6.03 -9.38 5.53
CA GLU A 312 6.45 -9.99 6.79
C GLU A 312 5.33 -9.95 7.84
N VAL A 313 4.62 -8.82 7.95
CA VAL A 313 3.50 -8.67 8.90
C VAL A 313 2.35 -9.64 8.64
N ILE A 314 2.10 -10.01 7.37
CA ILE A 314 1.06 -10.99 7.02
C ILE A 314 1.51 -12.39 7.42
N GLY A 315 2.77 -12.73 7.12
CA GLY A 315 3.36 -14.01 7.54
C GLY A 315 3.39 -14.18 9.05
N GLN A 316 3.76 -13.13 9.76
CA GLN A 316 3.75 -13.08 11.21
C GLN A 316 2.34 -13.30 11.75
N TYR A 317 1.34 -12.56 11.25
CA TYR A 317 -0.06 -12.77 11.65
C TYR A 317 -0.48 -14.24 11.53
N VAL A 318 -0.17 -14.89 10.39
CA VAL A 318 -0.48 -16.32 10.17
C VAL A 318 0.14 -17.24 11.23
N ARG A 319 1.29 -16.88 11.80
CA ARG A 319 2.01 -17.67 12.81
C ARG A 319 1.52 -17.42 14.24
N ILE A 320 1.20 -16.17 14.58
CA ILE A 320 0.92 -15.76 15.97
C ILE A 320 -0.57 -15.74 16.33
N THR A 321 -1.47 -15.99 15.38
CA THR A 321 -2.91 -15.95 15.61
C THR A 321 -3.62 -17.26 15.28
N GLU A 322 -4.75 -17.47 15.95
CA GLU A 322 -5.67 -18.59 15.73
C GLU A 322 -6.95 -18.16 14.99
N GLU A 323 -7.03 -16.90 14.52
CA GLU A 323 -8.20 -16.41 13.79
C GLU A 323 -8.39 -17.19 12.46
N GLU A 324 -9.65 -17.38 12.06
CA GLU A 324 -10.01 -18.15 10.86
C GLU A 324 -9.73 -17.39 9.56
N GLU A 325 -9.58 -16.07 9.62
CA GLU A 325 -9.35 -15.19 8.49
C GLU A 325 -8.17 -14.25 8.72
N ILE A 326 -7.56 -13.82 7.62
CA ILE A 326 -6.55 -12.78 7.52
C ILE A 326 -7.23 -11.52 6.97
N PRO A 327 -7.53 -10.52 7.82
CA PRO A 327 -8.12 -9.27 7.36
C PRO A 327 -7.01 -8.31 6.89
N ILE A 328 -6.88 -8.16 5.58
CA ILE A 328 -5.80 -7.39 4.93
C ILE A 328 -6.33 -6.04 4.47
N LEU A 329 -5.66 -4.97 4.89
CA LEU A 329 -5.82 -3.63 4.31
C LEU A 329 -4.65 -3.34 3.37
N THR A 330 -4.94 -2.74 2.22
CA THR A 330 -3.92 -2.31 1.26
C THR A 330 -3.99 -0.81 1.01
N PHE A 331 -2.83 -0.15 0.93
CA PHE A 331 -2.72 1.27 0.65
C PHE A 331 -1.68 1.51 -0.43
N SER A 332 -2.00 2.36 -1.41
CA SER A 332 -1.06 2.65 -2.50
C SER A 332 -1.31 3.99 -3.16
N ALA A 333 -0.26 4.50 -3.81
CA ALA A 333 -0.31 5.64 -4.72
C ALA A 333 0.18 5.19 -6.10
N VAL A 334 -0.67 5.30 -7.12
CA VAL A 334 -0.28 5.05 -8.51
C VAL A 334 0.45 6.26 -9.04
N THR A 335 1.63 6.07 -9.61
CA THR A 335 2.48 7.19 -10.06
C THR A 335 3.04 6.94 -11.45
N ASN A 336 3.22 8.01 -12.23
CA ASN A 336 4.00 8.00 -13.47
C ASN A 336 5.11 9.05 -13.34
N LYS A 337 6.35 8.58 -13.13
CA LYS A 337 7.48 9.43 -12.73
C LYS A 337 7.13 10.21 -11.46
N ALA A 338 7.11 11.54 -11.54
CA ALA A 338 6.81 12.42 -10.41
C ALA A 338 5.31 12.72 -10.24
N ALA A 339 4.45 12.30 -11.19
CA ALA A 339 3.02 12.57 -11.16
C ALA A 339 2.27 11.48 -10.39
N TYR A 340 1.39 11.88 -9.47
CA TYR A 340 0.43 10.99 -8.81
C TYR A 340 -0.83 10.91 -9.66
N LEU A 341 -1.30 9.68 -9.93
CA LEU A 341 -2.41 9.40 -10.81
C LEU A 341 -3.65 8.93 -10.05
N ASP A 342 -3.45 8.18 -8.96
CA ASP A 342 -4.55 7.59 -8.18
C ASP A 342 -4.08 7.21 -6.77
N PHE A 343 -5.00 7.20 -5.81
CA PHE A 343 -4.76 6.76 -4.43
C PHE A 343 -5.78 5.69 -4.07
N GLN A 344 -5.30 4.51 -3.70
CA GLN A 344 -6.15 3.32 -3.55
C GLN A 344 -6.07 2.79 -2.13
N ARG A 345 -7.25 2.51 -1.55
CA ARG A 345 -7.44 1.70 -0.34
C ARG A 345 -8.19 0.43 -0.72
N GLY A 346 -7.71 -0.72 -0.26
CA GLY A 346 -8.36 -2.01 -0.44
C GLY A 346 -8.53 -2.73 0.89
N GLU A 347 -9.54 -3.58 0.99
CA GLU A 347 -9.85 -4.34 2.19
C GLU A 347 -10.37 -5.72 1.79
N PHE A 348 -9.75 -6.76 2.34
CA PHE A 348 -9.99 -8.14 1.95
C PHE A 348 -9.90 -9.07 3.15
N ARG A 349 -10.61 -10.20 3.08
CA ARG A 349 -10.50 -11.30 4.04
C ARG A 349 -10.09 -12.55 3.29
N VAL A 350 -9.03 -13.21 3.77
CA VAL A 350 -8.53 -14.46 3.21
C VAL A 350 -8.62 -15.55 4.26
N PRO A 351 -9.16 -16.74 3.95
CA PRO A 351 -9.20 -17.84 4.91
C PRO A 351 -7.78 -18.26 5.34
N MET A 352 -7.57 -18.42 6.64
CA MET A 352 -6.29 -18.83 7.23
C MET A 352 -5.83 -20.20 6.69
N SER A 353 -6.78 -21.09 6.44
CA SER A 353 -6.56 -22.40 5.83
C SER A 353 -5.92 -22.32 4.44
N VAL A 354 -6.21 -21.27 3.65
CA VAL A 354 -5.60 -21.05 2.33
C VAL A 354 -4.15 -20.59 2.45
N ALA A 355 -3.81 -19.80 3.48
CA ALA A 355 -2.45 -19.34 3.69
C ALA A 355 -1.54 -20.42 4.31
N LYS A 356 -2.09 -21.29 5.17
CA LYS A 356 -1.34 -22.36 5.86
C LYS A 356 -1.12 -23.62 5.00
N ASP A 357 -1.95 -23.86 3.99
CA ASP A 357 -1.87 -25.04 3.12
C ASP A 357 -1.26 -24.69 1.74
N THR A 358 -0.17 -25.37 1.38
CA THR A 358 0.55 -25.10 0.11
C THR A 358 -0.27 -25.43 -1.13
N PHE A 359 -1.08 -26.49 -1.10
CA PHE A 359 -1.93 -26.88 -2.23
C PHE A 359 -3.09 -25.89 -2.40
N LYS A 360 -3.73 -25.48 -1.31
CA LYS A 360 -4.78 -24.44 -1.34
C LYS A 360 -4.22 -23.10 -1.81
N SER A 361 -3.06 -22.69 -1.31
CA SER A 361 -2.39 -21.45 -1.74
C SER A 361 -2.06 -21.47 -3.24
N ARG A 362 -1.56 -22.61 -3.76
CA ARG A 362 -1.30 -22.79 -5.20
C ARG A 362 -2.58 -22.70 -6.02
N ALA A 363 -3.66 -23.38 -5.59
CA ALA A 363 -4.95 -23.33 -6.27
C ALA A 363 -5.56 -21.91 -6.25
N PHE A 364 -5.41 -21.20 -5.14
CA PHE A 364 -5.84 -19.81 -4.97
C PHE A 364 -5.09 -18.85 -5.93
N ALA A 365 -3.77 -19.00 -6.06
CA ALA A 365 -2.97 -18.23 -7.01
C ALA A 365 -3.36 -18.55 -8.47
N GLN A 366 -3.44 -19.83 -8.83
CA GLN A 366 -3.85 -20.27 -10.16
C GLN A 366 -5.23 -19.75 -10.55
N ALA A 367 -6.17 -19.70 -9.61
CA ALA A 367 -7.50 -19.16 -9.85
C ALA A 367 -7.47 -17.67 -10.25
N LEU A 368 -6.57 -16.86 -9.68
CA LEU A 368 -6.38 -15.46 -10.08
C LEU A 368 -5.67 -15.34 -11.42
N ASP A 369 -4.63 -16.15 -11.67
CA ASP A 369 -3.94 -16.19 -12.96
C ASP A 369 -4.92 -16.51 -14.11
N GLU A 370 -5.84 -17.45 -13.86
CA GLU A 370 -6.91 -17.77 -14.81
C GLU A 370 -7.85 -16.61 -15.10
N VAL A 371 -8.12 -15.74 -14.12
CA VAL A 371 -8.94 -14.54 -14.34
C VAL A 371 -8.22 -13.60 -15.31
N GLU A 372 -6.92 -13.37 -15.08
CA GLU A 372 -6.06 -12.52 -15.92
C GLU A 372 -5.94 -13.07 -17.34
N GLU A 373 -5.69 -14.37 -17.50
CA GLU A 373 -5.58 -15.00 -18.81
C GLU A 373 -6.86 -14.90 -19.64
N LYS A 374 -8.02 -15.13 -19.01
CA LYS A 374 -9.33 -15.02 -19.67
C LYS A 374 -9.62 -13.58 -20.10
N GLU A 375 -9.23 -12.59 -19.30
CA GLU A 375 -9.38 -11.20 -19.68
C GLU A 375 -8.45 -10.79 -20.83
N GLN A 376 -7.20 -11.26 -20.81
CA GLN A 376 -6.27 -11.05 -21.92
C GLN A 376 -6.81 -11.66 -23.21
N GLU A 377 -7.43 -12.85 -23.13
CA GLU A 377 -8.03 -13.49 -24.29
C GLU A 377 -9.28 -12.77 -24.80
N LEU A 378 -10.09 -12.21 -23.89
CA LEU A 378 -11.20 -11.34 -24.24
C LEU A 378 -10.71 -10.07 -24.96
N LYS A 379 -9.68 -9.40 -24.44
CA LYS A 379 -9.02 -8.25 -25.09
C LYS A 379 -8.54 -8.59 -26.49
N ARG A 380 -7.76 -9.67 -26.64
CA ARG A 380 -7.27 -10.14 -27.95
C ARG A 380 -8.41 -10.42 -28.91
N SER A 381 -9.52 -10.96 -28.43
CA SER A 381 -10.70 -11.26 -29.26
C SER A 381 -11.35 -9.98 -29.78
N ILE A 382 -11.51 -8.96 -28.93
CA ILE A 382 -12.01 -7.63 -29.34
C ILE A 382 -11.07 -6.95 -30.33
N GLU A 383 -9.75 -6.96 -30.08
CA GLU A 383 -8.75 -6.41 -31.01
C GLU A 383 -8.76 -7.11 -32.39
N ASN A 384 -8.93 -8.44 -32.39
CA ASN A 384 -9.04 -9.21 -33.64
C ASN A 384 -10.29 -8.82 -34.42
N LEU A 385 -11.41 -8.58 -33.74
CA LEU A 385 -12.64 -8.12 -34.37
C LEU A 385 -12.46 -6.71 -34.97
N GLU A 386 -11.85 -5.79 -34.22
CA GLU A 386 -11.54 -4.43 -34.70
C GLU A 386 -10.76 -4.48 -36.02
N LYS A 387 -9.70 -5.29 -36.07
CA LYS A 387 -8.85 -5.46 -37.26
C LYS A 387 -9.62 -6.05 -38.45
N ARG A 388 -10.45 -7.08 -38.22
CA ARG A 388 -11.25 -7.74 -39.28
C ARG A 388 -12.30 -6.82 -39.87
N MET A 389 -12.93 -6.01 -39.02
CA MET A 389 -14.04 -5.16 -39.39
C MET A 389 -13.62 -3.79 -39.94
N LYS A 390 -12.35 -3.38 -39.77
CA LYS A 390 -11.83 -2.05 -40.14
C LYS A 390 -12.71 -0.92 -39.56
N LEU A 391 -13.00 -1.01 -38.26
CA LEU A 391 -13.96 -0.15 -37.56
C LEU A 391 -13.44 1.27 -37.28
N ASP A 392 -12.80 1.94 -38.24
CA ASP A 392 -12.13 3.23 -38.01
C ASP A 392 -13.08 4.31 -37.45
N ARG A 393 -14.35 4.30 -37.88
CA ARG A 393 -15.39 5.24 -37.40
C ARG A 393 -16.04 4.83 -36.07
N ALA A 394 -16.01 3.54 -35.70
CA ALA A 394 -16.64 3.00 -34.49
C ALA A 394 -15.63 2.58 -33.41
N LYS A 395 -14.34 2.78 -33.67
CA LYS A 395 -13.22 2.38 -32.80
C LYS A 395 -13.35 2.93 -31.38
N SER A 396 -13.69 4.21 -31.24
CA SER A 396 -13.87 4.83 -29.92
C SER A 396 -15.05 4.24 -29.16
N ALA A 397 -16.18 4.00 -29.84
CA ALA A 397 -17.35 3.37 -29.23
C ALA A 397 -17.06 1.91 -28.82
N LEU A 398 -16.40 1.14 -29.68
CA LEU A 398 -15.97 -0.22 -29.36
C LEU A 398 -15.03 -0.24 -28.15
N ALA A 399 -14.02 0.63 -28.13
CA ALA A 399 -13.09 0.72 -27.01
C ALA A 399 -13.79 1.08 -25.69
N ALA A 400 -14.74 2.03 -25.71
CA ALA A 400 -15.53 2.39 -24.54
C ALA A 400 -16.38 1.23 -24.02
N GLN A 401 -17.06 0.51 -24.93
CA GLN A 401 -17.87 -0.67 -24.56
C GLN A 401 -17.00 -1.82 -24.06
N ALA A 402 -15.87 -2.06 -24.71
CA ALA A 402 -14.90 -3.08 -24.31
C ALA A 402 -14.35 -2.80 -22.91
N ASN A 403 -13.93 -1.56 -22.63
CA ASN A 403 -13.46 -1.16 -21.29
C ASN A 403 -14.53 -1.30 -20.20
N MET A 404 -15.80 -1.09 -20.55
CA MET A 404 -16.90 -1.39 -19.62
C MET A 404 -17.05 -2.90 -19.39
N GLY A 405 -17.02 -3.71 -20.46
CA GLY A 405 -17.10 -5.17 -20.37
C GLY A 405 -15.93 -5.79 -19.60
N TYR A 406 -14.71 -5.28 -19.74
CA TYR A 406 -13.54 -5.75 -18.97
C TYR A 406 -13.72 -5.47 -17.47
N ARG A 407 -14.21 -4.27 -17.11
CA ARG A 407 -14.50 -3.92 -15.71
C ARG A 407 -15.59 -4.81 -15.11
N LEU A 408 -16.69 -5.02 -15.83
CA LEU A 408 -17.78 -5.91 -15.41
C LEU A 408 -17.34 -7.38 -15.29
N TYR A 409 -16.44 -7.83 -16.16
CA TYR A 409 -15.81 -9.15 -16.04
C TYR A 409 -15.05 -9.28 -14.72
N TYR A 410 -14.18 -8.31 -14.40
CA TYR A 410 -13.45 -8.33 -13.13
C TYR A 410 -14.38 -8.23 -11.93
N GLU A 411 -15.43 -7.42 -11.97
CA GLU A 411 -16.41 -7.30 -10.89
C GLU A 411 -17.13 -8.63 -10.61
N LYS A 412 -17.59 -9.33 -11.66
CA LYS A 412 -18.19 -10.66 -11.54
C LYS A 412 -17.20 -11.68 -10.99
N CYS A 413 -15.96 -11.66 -11.47
CA CYS A 413 -14.90 -12.54 -10.98
C CYS A 413 -14.56 -12.26 -9.52
N LYS A 414 -14.41 -10.99 -9.11
CA LYS A 414 -14.15 -10.57 -7.72
C LYS A 414 -15.23 -11.10 -6.79
N LYS A 415 -16.50 -10.87 -7.15
CA LYS A 415 -17.64 -11.36 -6.36
C LYS A 415 -17.61 -12.88 -6.23
N ALA A 416 -17.46 -13.61 -7.34
CA ALA A 416 -17.41 -15.07 -7.31
C ALA A 416 -16.17 -15.62 -6.60
N PHE A 417 -15.06 -14.89 -6.62
CA PHE A 417 -13.83 -15.26 -5.94
C PHE A 417 -14.05 -15.28 -4.43
N PHE A 418 -14.56 -14.19 -3.86
CA PHE A 418 -14.80 -14.10 -2.42
C PHE A 418 -16.04 -14.88 -1.98
N ASP A 419 -17.16 -14.81 -2.70
CA ASP A 419 -18.44 -15.41 -2.26
C ASP A 419 -18.49 -16.93 -2.49
N TYR A 420 -17.68 -17.46 -3.41
CA TYR A 420 -17.74 -18.88 -3.79
C TYR A 420 -16.37 -19.56 -3.69
N LEU A 421 -15.32 -19.05 -4.35
CA LEU A 421 -14.05 -19.77 -4.40
C LEU A 421 -13.37 -19.86 -3.02
N CYS A 422 -13.26 -18.74 -2.31
CA CYS A 422 -12.60 -18.68 -1.00
C CYS A 422 -13.24 -19.65 0.02
N PRO A 423 -14.57 -19.67 0.23
CA PRO A 423 -15.22 -20.64 1.12
C PRO A 423 -14.96 -22.09 0.73
N GLN A 424 -15.04 -22.41 -0.57
CA GLN A 424 -14.82 -23.77 -1.08
C GLN A 424 -13.37 -24.22 -0.86
N LEU A 425 -12.40 -23.38 -1.19
CA LEU A 425 -10.98 -23.67 -0.95
C LEU A 425 -10.68 -23.83 0.54
N SER A 426 -11.32 -23.05 1.40
CA SER A 426 -11.12 -23.16 2.85
C SER A 426 -11.43 -24.56 3.37
N GLN A 427 -12.52 -25.15 2.87
CA GLN A 427 -13.01 -26.48 3.27
C GLN A 427 -12.42 -27.63 2.44
N ALA A 428 -11.68 -27.34 1.36
CA ALA A 428 -11.18 -28.33 0.44
C ALA A 428 -10.17 -29.30 1.08
N ASP A 429 -10.12 -30.51 0.55
CA ASP A 429 -9.05 -31.49 0.67
C ASP A 429 -8.38 -31.69 -0.69
N ILE A 430 -7.33 -32.51 -0.74
CA ILE A 430 -6.56 -32.76 -1.98
C ILE A 430 -7.44 -33.29 -3.12
N ASP A 431 -8.43 -34.15 -2.80
CA ASP A 431 -9.28 -34.80 -3.79
C ASP A 431 -10.32 -33.84 -4.39
N THR A 432 -10.79 -32.87 -3.60
CA THR A 432 -11.80 -31.88 -4.01
C THR A 432 -11.21 -30.67 -4.71
N LEU A 433 -9.92 -30.34 -4.50
CA LEU A 433 -9.26 -29.18 -5.12
C LEU A 433 -9.42 -29.14 -6.65
N ARG A 434 -9.25 -30.29 -7.32
CA ARG A 434 -9.38 -30.38 -8.78
C ARG A 434 -10.79 -30.04 -9.25
N THR A 435 -11.81 -30.49 -8.51
CA THR A 435 -13.21 -30.21 -8.82
C THR A 435 -13.50 -28.71 -8.66
N ILE A 436 -13.04 -28.10 -7.58
CA ILE A 436 -13.19 -26.66 -7.32
C ILE A 436 -12.54 -25.83 -8.43
N GLN A 437 -11.33 -26.21 -8.87
CA GLN A 437 -10.64 -25.54 -9.97
C GLN A 437 -11.41 -25.64 -11.30
N LEU A 438 -11.95 -26.82 -11.63
CA LEU A 438 -12.76 -27.00 -12.85
C LEU A 438 -14.06 -26.18 -12.81
N GLU A 439 -14.71 -26.09 -11.65
CA GLU A 439 -15.91 -25.25 -11.49
C GLU A 439 -15.58 -23.76 -11.59
N TRP A 440 -14.46 -23.33 -11.01
CA TRP A 440 -13.94 -21.97 -11.16
C TRP A 440 -13.66 -21.61 -12.62
N GLN A 441 -12.99 -22.50 -13.35
CA GLN A 441 -12.71 -22.35 -14.77
C GLN A 441 -14.00 -22.14 -15.57
N ARG A 442 -15.03 -22.97 -15.31
CA ARG A 442 -16.34 -22.84 -15.98
C ARG A 442 -17.03 -21.52 -15.67
N LYS A 443 -17.02 -21.07 -14.41
CA LYS A 443 -17.66 -19.80 -14.01
C LYS A 443 -17.02 -18.60 -14.69
N THR A 444 -15.70 -18.49 -14.59
CA THR A 444 -14.93 -17.39 -15.19
C THR A 444 -15.01 -17.40 -16.72
N LEU A 445 -15.00 -18.59 -17.35
CA LEU A 445 -15.24 -18.72 -18.78
C LEU A 445 -16.63 -18.21 -19.18
N ARG A 446 -17.67 -18.58 -18.41
CA ARG A 446 -19.03 -18.08 -18.63
C ARG A 446 -19.09 -16.55 -18.54
N PHE A 447 -18.48 -15.96 -17.51
CA PHE A 447 -18.43 -14.50 -17.37
C PHE A 447 -17.71 -13.83 -18.56
N CYS A 448 -16.62 -14.42 -19.04
CA CYS A 448 -15.91 -13.94 -20.22
C CYS A 448 -16.80 -13.91 -21.47
N PHE A 449 -17.52 -15.01 -21.76
CA PHE A 449 -18.45 -15.07 -22.89
C PHE A 449 -19.64 -14.13 -22.74
N GLU A 450 -20.22 -14.04 -21.54
CA GLU A 450 -21.30 -13.08 -21.26
C GLU A 450 -20.86 -11.64 -21.55
N GLN A 451 -19.63 -11.25 -21.18
CA GLN A 451 -19.14 -9.90 -21.46
C GLN A 451 -18.80 -9.71 -22.94
N TYR A 452 -18.28 -10.73 -23.62
CA TYR A 452 -18.11 -10.68 -25.07
C TYR A 452 -19.45 -10.40 -25.77
N ASP A 453 -20.49 -11.16 -25.43
CA ASP A 453 -21.83 -11.05 -26.04
C ASP A 453 -22.45 -9.68 -25.77
N GLN A 454 -22.36 -9.18 -24.53
CA GLN A 454 -22.84 -7.83 -24.18
C GLN A 454 -22.12 -6.71 -24.93
N ILE A 455 -20.81 -6.85 -25.18
CA ILE A 455 -20.08 -5.87 -26.02
C ILE A 455 -20.62 -5.93 -27.45
N MET A 456 -20.87 -7.12 -27.99
CA MET A 456 -21.37 -7.30 -29.36
C MET A 456 -22.78 -6.75 -29.55
N GLU A 457 -23.70 -7.02 -28.61
CA GLU A 457 -25.08 -6.51 -28.66
C GLU A 457 -25.14 -4.98 -28.74
N ARG A 458 -24.25 -4.29 -28.03
CA ARG A 458 -24.21 -2.82 -27.99
C ARG A 458 -23.64 -2.18 -29.26
N LEU A 459 -22.88 -2.92 -30.07
CA LEU A 459 -22.34 -2.43 -31.34
C LEU A 459 -23.39 -2.42 -32.48
N GLY A 460 -24.50 -3.14 -32.30
CA GLY A 460 -25.65 -3.14 -33.19
C GLY A 460 -25.69 -4.29 -34.22
N PRO A 461 -26.80 -4.45 -34.96
CA PRO A 461 -27.13 -5.71 -35.63
C PRO A 461 -26.65 -5.82 -37.09
N SER A 462 -25.47 -5.30 -37.46
CA SER A 462 -25.03 -5.42 -38.86
C SER A 462 -24.70 -6.90 -39.20
N GLY A 463 -25.19 -7.42 -40.33
CA GLY A 463 -24.98 -8.83 -40.69
C GLY A 463 -23.50 -9.23 -40.78
N LYS A 464 -22.64 -8.32 -41.25
CA LYS A 464 -21.18 -8.52 -41.27
C LYS A 464 -20.59 -8.62 -39.86
N LEU A 465 -21.05 -7.77 -38.93
CA LEU A 465 -20.61 -7.82 -37.53
C LEU A 465 -21.03 -9.14 -36.88
N LEU A 466 -22.26 -9.58 -37.08
CA LEU A 466 -22.77 -10.85 -36.53
C LEU A 466 -21.92 -12.05 -36.99
N ILE A 467 -21.57 -12.12 -38.28
CA ILE A 467 -20.75 -13.22 -38.82
C ILE A 467 -19.33 -13.17 -38.24
N GLU A 468 -18.69 -11.99 -38.23
CA GLU A 468 -17.32 -11.88 -37.72
C GLU A 468 -17.25 -12.05 -36.20
N SER A 469 -18.25 -11.59 -35.44
CA SER A 469 -18.31 -11.78 -34.00
C SER A 469 -18.45 -13.25 -33.64
N GLU A 470 -19.32 -14.00 -34.30
CA GLU A 470 -19.45 -15.45 -34.08
C GLU A 470 -18.17 -16.21 -34.46
N ASN A 471 -17.50 -15.82 -35.55
CA ASN A 471 -16.21 -16.40 -35.93
C ASN A 471 -15.14 -16.16 -34.87
N VAL A 472 -15.06 -14.94 -34.32
CA VAL A 472 -14.11 -14.58 -33.25
C VAL A 472 -14.47 -15.32 -31.95
N LYS A 473 -15.75 -15.38 -31.58
CA LYS A 473 -16.24 -16.11 -30.41
C LYS A 473 -15.89 -17.60 -30.47
N ARG A 474 -16.06 -18.23 -31.64
CA ARG A 474 -15.65 -19.62 -31.87
C ARG A 474 -14.13 -19.81 -31.69
N GLN A 475 -13.32 -18.89 -32.23
CA GLN A 475 -11.87 -18.94 -32.06
C GLN A 475 -11.45 -18.77 -30.60
N MET A 476 -12.12 -17.87 -29.87
CA MET A 476 -11.92 -17.67 -28.44
C MET A 476 -12.18 -18.97 -27.67
N GLY A 477 -13.32 -19.64 -27.91
CA GLY A 477 -13.63 -20.95 -27.32
C GLY A 477 -12.60 -22.04 -27.63
N LEU A 478 -12.11 -22.09 -28.88
CA LEU A 478 -11.06 -23.04 -29.26
C LEU A 478 -9.74 -22.80 -28.53
N ARG A 479 -9.39 -21.55 -28.21
CA ARG A 479 -8.18 -21.23 -27.45
C ARG A 479 -8.31 -21.65 -25.99
N PHE A 480 -9.48 -21.47 -25.39
CA PHE A 480 -9.76 -21.97 -24.03
C PHE A 480 -9.79 -23.50 -23.93
N ALA A 481 -10.18 -24.19 -25.01
CA ALA A 481 -10.21 -25.65 -25.05
C ALA A 481 -8.83 -26.30 -25.30
N LYS A 482 -7.82 -25.54 -25.70
CA LYS A 482 -6.47 -26.10 -25.91
C LYS A 482 -5.84 -26.43 -24.55
N PRO A 483 -5.34 -27.66 -24.34
CA PRO A 483 -4.57 -27.97 -23.14
C PRO A 483 -3.35 -27.06 -23.10
N LYS A 484 -3.11 -26.43 -21.94
CA LYS A 484 -1.87 -25.69 -21.72
C LYS A 484 -0.71 -26.67 -21.83
N LYS A 485 0.36 -26.29 -22.51
CA LYS A 485 1.63 -27.03 -22.41
C LYS A 485 2.05 -26.98 -20.95
N GLU A 486 2.21 -28.12 -20.31
CA GLU A 486 2.85 -28.21 -19.00
C GLU A 486 4.24 -27.57 -19.12
N THR A 487 4.46 -26.46 -18.41
CA THR A 487 5.80 -25.99 -18.12
C THR A 487 6.36 -26.94 -17.09
N ASN A 488 7.33 -27.77 -17.50
CA ASN A 488 8.13 -28.61 -16.63
C ASN A 488 8.89 -27.72 -15.61
N ASP A 489 8.25 -27.39 -14.50
CA ASP A 489 8.92 -26.81 -13.32
C ASP A 489 9.09 -27.85 -12.20
N ASP A 490 8.70 -29.11 -12.42
CA ASP A 490 8.71 -30.17 -11.41
C ASP A 490 10.03 -30.99 -11.33
N GLU A 491 11.10 -30.62 -12.06
CA GLU A 491 12.38 -31.38 -12.03
C GLU A 491 13.52 -30.81 -11.16
N GLU A 492 13.40 -29.62 -10.55
CA GLU A 492 14.51 -29.05 -9.74
C GLU A 492 14.33 -29.10 -8.21
N SER A 493 13.28 -29.72 -7.68
CA SER A 493 13.10 -29.86 -6.22
C SER A 493 13.69 -31.15 -5.62
N SER A 494 14.57 -31.84 -6.32
CA SER A 494 15.28 -33.03 -5.82
C SER A 494 16.77 -33.01 -6.17
N LYS A 495 17.51 -31.99 -5.70
CA LYS A 495 18.95 -32.07 -5.43
C LYS A 495 19.37 -31.19 -4.26
#